data_AF-A0A803M0R6-F1
#
_entry.id   AF-A0A803M0R6-F1
#
_cell.length_a   1.000
_cell.length_b   1.000
_cell.length_c   1.000
_cell.angle_alpha   90.00
_cell.angle_beta   90.00
_cell.angle_gamma   90.00
#
_symmetry.space_group_name_H-M   'P 1'
#
loop_
_entity.id
_entity.type
_entity.pdbx_description
1 polymer ?
#
loop_
_entity_poly.entity_id
_entity_poly.type
_entity_poly.pdbx_seq_one_letter_code
_entity_poly.pdbx_strand_id
1 'polypeptide(L)'
;MAGNADDDDATPLKMSPPSPILPTAVVDIEAGPSEQIQCRICLATDGFVPFTLLLLFVSCSARPLYQLPSKEQKGTKQPLQTSRPYNVAHRGSNGEFPEETSAAYLVLPYNKKKVGIKGYCPWQRAIEEGADFIETDIIATKDGVLICHHDVNLDVTTNIADHKEFADRKRTYEVEGGNITGFFTVDFTWKELQTLRTKQRYPFRDQQYNGKFPIITFEEYISVALDAPRIVGIYPEMKSPVFINEHVKWPNGKIFEDVFVETLKKYGYKGSYLSKDWLKQPCFIQSFAPSSIVHVSNQTDLPKIFLIDDVTVLTQDTNQTYSEITSDAYLDYIKSYVVGIGPWKDTLVPVVNNYIQAPSDLVARAHARDLQVHPYTYRNENQFLHFDFHQDPYIEYDFWINKIGVDGLFTDFTGSLHNFQEWTSPLSISDNIDGYSAYLLHKIANMLQKYT
;
A
#
# COMPACT_ATOMS: atom_id res chain seq x y z
N MET A 1 44.80 -19.91 48.49
CA MET A 1 45.44 -18.57 48.48
C MET A 1 44.41 -17.66 47.84
N ALA A 2 43.63 -16.83 48.56
CA ALA A 2 44.00 -15.73 49.47
C ALA A 2 44.76 -14.61 48.73
N GLY A 3 44.35 -13.32 48.72
CA GLY A 3 43.15 -12.62 49.25
C GLY A 3 42.52 -11.69 48.16
N ASN A 4 41.37 -11.03 48.34
CA ASN A 4 41.09 -9.88 49.22
C ASN A 4 42.13 -8.74 49.06
N ALA A 5 41.78 -7.46 48.93
CA ALA A 5 40.47 -6.78 48.82
C ALA A 5 40.70 -5.43 48.03
N ASP A 6 39.89 -4.37 47.98
CA ASP A 6 38.72 -3.86 48.73
C ASP A 6 37.75 -3.07 47.77
N ASP A 7 36.64 -2.55 48.29
CA ASP A 7 35.66 -1.66 47.63
C ASP A 7 36.16 -0.21 47.42
N ASP A 8 35.49 0.55 46.54
CA ASP A 8 35.17 1.96 46.86
C ASP A 8 33.85 2.45 46.21
N ASP A 9 33.08 3.22 46.96
CA ASP A 9 31.67 3.58 46.69
C ASP A 9 31.53 4.92 45.93
N ALA A 10 30.65 4.97 44.93
CA ALA A 10 30.34 6.20 44.17
C ALA A 10 28.85 6.29 43.81
N THR A 11 28.04 6.67 44.81
CA THR A 11 26.61 7.00 44.68
C THR A 11 26.24 7.90 43.48
N PRO A 12 25.10 7.65 42.80
CA PRO A 12 24.64 8.48 41.68
C PRO A 12 24.00 9.81 42.16
N LEU A 13 24.38 10.91 41.52
CA LEU A 13 23.87 12.25 41.79
C LEU A 13 22.35 12.37 41.52
N LYS A 14 21.58 12.62 42.58
CA LYS A 14 20.17 13.02 42.49
C LYS A 14 20.05 14.43 41.93
N MET A 15 19.52 14.60 40.71
CA MET A 15 19.04 15.89 40.25
C MET A 15 17.62 16.16 40.79
N SER A 16 17.48 17.21 41.59
CA SER A 16 16.20 17.69 42.13
C SER A 16 15.43 18.53 41.09
N PRO A 17 14.09 18.36 40.96
CA PRO A 17 13.29 19.18 40.06
C PRO A 17 13.03 20.59 40.65
N PRO A 18 13.05 21.66 39.83
CA PRO A 18 12.63 22.98 40.27
C PRO A 18 11.11 23.04 40.48
N SER A 19 10.69 23.63 41.60
CA SER A 19 9.29 23.88 41.98
C SER A 19 8.81 25.27 41.47
N PRO A 20 7.49 25.58 41.50
CA PRO A 20 6.87 26.42 40.47
C PRO A 20 6.97 27.93 40.73
N ILE A 21 6.77 28.71 39.65
CA ILE A 21 6.56 30.16 39.69
C ILE A 21 5.09 30.47 39.32
N LEU A 22 4.44 31.27 40.16
CA LEU A 22 3.05 31.74 40.11
C LEU A 22 2.99 33.07 40.89
N PRO A 23 2.00 33.95 40.66
CA PRO A 23 1.63 34.60 39.41
C PRO A 23 1.74 36.14 39.50
N THR A 24 1.61 36.84 38.37
CA THR A 24 1.29 38.28 38.28
C THR A 24 0.92 38.55 36.82
N ALA A 25 -0.04 39.38 36.44
CA ALA A 25 -1.24 39.94 37.03
C ALA A 25 -1.98 40.61 35.84
N VAL A 26 -3.30 40.56 35.88
CA VAL A 26 -4.28 41.04 34.89
C VAL A 26 -3.96 42.43 34.30
N VAL A 27 -4.21 42.60 33.00
CA VAL A 27 -4.75 43.85 32.44
C VAL A 27 -5.92 43.51 31.51
N ASP A 28 -7.10 44.04 31.83
CA ASP A 28 -8.32 43.91 31.04
C ASP A 28 -8.31 44.83 29.81
N ILE A 29 -8.88 44.35 28.69
CA ILE A 29 -9.54 45.22 27.70
C ILE A 29 -10.83 44.52 27.24
N GLU A 30 -11.97 44.90 27.83
CA GLU A 30 -13.27 44.69 27.21
C GLU A 30 -13.47 45.69 26.06
N ALA A 31 -13.97 45.21 24.92
CA ALA A 31 -14.78 46.00 23.98
C ALA A 31 -15.55 45.09 23.02
N GLY A 32 -16.86 44.90 23.27
CA GLY A 32 -17.83 44.60 22.21
C GLY A 32 -18.50 45.88 21.71
N PRO A 33 -19.54 45.81 20.85
CA PRO A 33 -20.16 44.60 20.30
C PRO A 33 -20.37 44.66 18.76
N SER A 34 -21.12 43.67 18.26
CA SER A 34 -21.92 43.65 17.02
C SER A 34 -21.23 43.84 15.66
N GLU A 35 -21.31 42.79 14.82
CA GLU A 35 -22.09 42.88 13.58
C GLU A 35 -22.66 41.50 13.20
N GLN A 36 -23.99 41.36 13.15
CA GLN A 36 -24.66 40.19 12.59
C GLN A 36 -24.95 40.45 11.11
N ILE A 37 -24.45 39.59 10.22
CA ILE A 37 -24.88 39.60 8.82
C ILE A 37 -26.24 38.88 8.73
N GLN A 38 -27.33 39.61 9.00
CA GLN A 38 -28.68 39.18 8.66
C GLN A 38 -28.89 39.29 7.14
N CYS A 39 -28.99 38.15 6.46
CA CYS A 39 -29.49 38.12 5.09
C CYS A 39 -31.02 38.26 5.11
N ARG A 40 -31.53 39.50 4.94
CA ARG A 40 -32.96 39.75 4.71
C ARG A 40 -33.35 39.30 3.30
N ILE A 41 -34.20 38.28 3.20
CA ILE A 41 -35.05 38.07 2.02
C ILE A 41 -36.47 38.49 2.42
N CYS A 42 -37.02 39.47 1.71
CA CYS A 42 -38.36 39.98 1.97
C CYS A 42 -39.42 38.96 1.56
N LEU A 43 -40.36 38.67 2.47
CA LEU A 43 -41.64 38.10 2.09
C LEU A 43 -42.53 39.22 1.53
N ALA A 44 -43.01 39.05 0.30
CA ALA A 44 -44.23 39.69 -0.19
C ALA A 44 -45.35 38.64 -0.10
N THR A 45 -46.52 39.05 0.37
CA THR A 45 -47.68 38.16 0.54
C THR A 45 -48.47 38.02 -0.76
N ASP A 46 -49.10 36.87 -0.95
CA ASP A 46 -50.55 36.72 -1.18
C ASP A 46 -50.84 35.36 -1.87
N GLY A 47 -51.85 34.61 -1.39
CA GLY A 47 -52.30 33.36 -2.02
C GLY A 47 -52.61 32.23 -1.04
N PHE A 48 -53.88 32.07 -0.69
CA PHE A 48 -54.36 31.07 0.26
C PHE A 48 -54.97 29.86 -0.49
N VAL A 49 -54.33 28.69 -0.46
CA VAL A 49 -54.92 27.40 -0.90
C VAL A 49 -54.43 26.28 0.01
N PRO A 50 -55.31 25.47 0.64
CA PRO A 50 -54.89 24.35 1.46
C PRO A 50 -54.69 23.09 0.59
N PHE A 51 -53.48 22.53 0.62
CA PHE A 51 -53.25 21.15 0.18
C PHE A 51 -52.73 20.33 1.36
N THR A 52 -53.52 19.35 1.79
CA THR A 52 -53.13 18.40 2.83
C THR A 52 -52.02 17.49 2.30
N LEU A 53 -50.79 17.64 2.81
CA LEU A 53 -49.70 16.71 2.52
C LEU A 53 -49.30 15.95 3.78
N LEU A 54 -49.38 14.63 3.70
CA LEU A 54 -49.05 13.69 4.77
C LEU A 54 -47.52 13.61 4.93
N LEU A 55 -46.96 14.16 6.00
CA LEU A 55 -45.53 14.08 6.29
C LEU A 55 -45.15 12.75 6.95
N LEU A 56 -44.73 11.79 6.14
CA LEU A 56 -43.96 10.63 6.60
C LEU A 56 -42.54 11.07 6.97
N PHE A 57 -42.21 11.06 8.27
CA PHE A 57 -40.85 11.21 8.75
C PHE A 57 -40.03 9.94 8.47
N VAL A 58 -39.58 9.78 7.22
CA VAL A 58 -38.47 8.88 6.92
C VAL A 58 -37.18 9.58 7.33
N SER A 59 -36.54 9.09 8.39
CA SER A 59 -35.21 9.52 8.82
C SER A 59 -34.13 9.06 7.83
N CYS A 60 -34.07 9.70 6.66
CA CYS A 60 -32.94 9.56 5.75
C CYS A 60 -31.70 10.17 6.41
N SER A 61 -30.88 9.33 7.02
CA SER A 61 -29.50 9.65 7.38
C SER A 61 -28.77 10.13 6.12
N ALA A 62 -28.60 11.43 5.98
CA ALA A 62 -27.95 12.02 4.81
C ALA A 62 -26.48 11.56 4.75
N ARG A 63 -26.21 10.53 3.95
CA ARG A 63 -24.85 10.17 3.55
C ARG A 63 -24.23 11.39 2.84
N PRO A 64 -22.95 11.73 3.09
CA PRO A 64 -22.27 12.71 2.28
C PRO A 64 -22.30 12.25 0.82
N LEU A 65 -22.96 13.02 -0.05
CA LEU A 65 -22.86 12.85 -1.49
C LEU A 65 -21.45 13.30 -1.91
N TYR A 66 -20.50 12.36 -1.87
CA TYR A 66 -19.25 12.53 -2.59
C TYR A 66 -19.56 12.70 -4.07
N GLN A 67 -19.07 13.80 -4.65
CA GLN A 67 -18.98 13.87 -6.11
C GLN A 67 -17.95 12.84 -6.56
N LEU A 68 -18.41 11.84 -7.31
CA LEU A 68 -17.54 11.05 -8.18
C LEU A 68 -16.68 12.02 -9.01
N PRO A 69 -15.39 11.77 -9.25
CA PRO A 69 -14.54 12.60 -10.11
C PRO A 69 -15.03 12.62 -11.58
N SER A 70 -16.05 13.42 -11.88
CA SER A 70 -16.60 13.60 -13.22
C SER A 70 -15.78 14.59 -14.05
N LYS A 71 -14.49 14.28 -14.20
CA LYS A 71 -13.64 14.81 -15.27
C LYS A 71 -12.76 13.70 -15.83
N GLU A 72 -13.26 13.07 -16.88
CA GLU A 72 -12.36 12.54 -17.91
C GLU A 72 -11.37 13.65 -18.27
N GLN A 73 -10.07 13.44 -18.00
CA GLN A 73 -9.08 14.29 -18.63
C GLN A 73 -9.14 14.00 -20.13
N LYS A 74 -9.49 15.00 -20.93
CA LYS A 74 -9.48 14.90 -22.39
C LYS A 74 -8.05 14.78 -22.91
N GLY A 75 -7.55 13.55 -22.90
CA GLY A 75 -6.27 13.13 -23.43
C GLY A 75 -6.16 11.61 -23.31
N THR A 76 -5.57 10.97 -24.31
CA THR A 76 -5.22 9.55 -24.21
C THR A 76 -4.12 9.40 -23.17
N LYS A 77 -4.43 8.82 -22.00
CA LYS A 77 -3.41 8.45 -21.00
C LYS A 77 -2.33 7.61 -21.67
N GLN A 78 -1.06 7.81 -21.30
CA GLN A 78 0.02 6.95 -21.78
C GLN A 78 -0.26 5.49 -21.36
N PRO A 79 -0.10 4.51 -22.27
CA PRO A 79 -0.40 3.12 -22.00
C PRO A 79 0.59 2.53 -20.99
N LEU A 80 0.18 1.45 -20.32
CA LEU A 80 1.07 0.61 -19.52
C LEU A 80 2.12 0.00 -20.46
N GLN A 81 3.39 -0.04 -20.04
CA GLN A 81 4.42 -0.80 -20.74
C GLN A 81 4.29 -2.29 -20.39
N THR A 82 4.54 -3.19 -21.34
CA THR A 82 4.42 -4.65 -21.14
C THR A 82 5.57 -5.42 -21.80
N SER A 83 6.74 -4.80 -21.92
CA SER A 83 7.89 -5.32 -22.69
C SER A 83 9.17 -5.46 -21.86
N ARG A 84 9.12 -5.20 -20.56
CA ARG A 84 10.17 -5.47 -19.57
C ARG A 84 9.50 -5.98 -18.28
N PRO A 85 10.26 -6.52 -17.31
CA PRO A 85 9.70 -6.90 -16.02
C PRO A 85 8.99 -5.75 -15.31
N TYR A 86 7.84 -6.02 -14.70
CA TYR A 86 7.02 -5.00 -14.03
C TYR A 86 7.70 -4.43 -12.78
N ASN A 87 7.68 -3.11 -12.65
CA ASN A 87 8.04 -2.38 -11.44
C ASN A 87 6.77 -2.24 -10.57
N VAL A 88 6.66 -3.02 -9.49
CA VAL A 88 5.49 -3.04 -8.63
C VAL A 88 5.79 -2.34 -7.31
N ALA A 89 5.04 -1.28 -7.00
CA ALA A 89 5.19 -0.50 -5.79
C ALA A 89 4.55 -1.20 -4.60
N HIS A 90 5.32 -2.04 -3.91
CA HIS A 90 4.90 -2.76 -2.71
C HIS A 90 4.43 -1.75 -1.67
N ARG A 91 3.12 -1.69 -1.39
CA ARG A 91 2.46 -0.70 -0.51
C ARG A 91 2.76 0.76 -0.85
N GLY A 92 3.06 1.04 -2.12
CA GLY A 92 3.53 2.34 -2.63
C GLY A 92 5.03 2.59 -2.36
N SER A 93 5.46 3.85 -2.27
CA SER A 93 6.84 4.21 -1.90
C SER A 93 7.09 4.08 -0.40
N ASN A 94 6.89 2.88 0.16
CA ASN A 94 6.92 2.66 1.61
C ASN A 94 8.34 2.78 2.23
N GLY A 95 9.38 2.81 1.39
CA GLY A 95 10.74 3.20 1.76
C GLY A 95 10.85 4.64 2.27
N GLU A 96 9.96 5.51 1.81
CA GLU A 96 9.97 6.96 2.07
C GLU A 96 8.77 7.44 2.90
N PHE A 97 7.60 6.79 2.75
CA PHE A 97 6.34 7.16 3.40
C PHE A 97 5.77 6.01 4.25
N PRO A 98 4.87 6.29 5.21
CA PRO A 98 4.07 5.25 5.86
C PRO A 98 3.29 4.45 4.81
N GLU A 99 3.42 3.12 4.91
CA GLU A 99 2.87 2.16 3.95
C GLU A 99 1.37 2.35 3.71
N GLU A 100 0.93 2.07 2.48
CA GLU A 100 -0.48 2.01 2.06
C GLU A 100 -1.33 3.27 2.22
N THR A 101 -0.69 4.38 2.52
CA THR A 101 -1.35 5.68 2.49
C THR A 101 -1.54 6.13 1.05
N SER A 102 -2.53 6.99 0.78
CA SER A 102 -2.53 7.82 -0.43
C SER A 102 -1.21 8.60 -0.58
N ALA A 103 -0.50 8.79 0.54
CA ALA A 103 0.80 9.38 0.60
C ALA A 103 2.01 8.49 0.20
N ALA A 104 1.82 7.20 -0.01
CA ALA A 104 2.81 6.33 -0.65
C ALA A 104 2.56 6.19 -2.15
N TYR A 105 1.30 6.32 -2.60
CA TYR A 105 0.89 6.08 -4.00
C TYR A 105 1.02 7.29 -4.94
N LEU A 106 0.47 8.47 -4.57
CA LEU A 106 0.43 9.65 -5.45
C LEU A 106 0.28 10.99 -4.69
N VAL A 107 1.02 12.03 -5.08
CA VAL A 107 0.74 13.41 -4.68
C VAL A 107 -0.18 13.94 -5.74
N LEU A 108 -1.49 13.82 -5.50
CA LEU A 108 -2.38 14.77 -6.15
C LEU A 108 -1.92 16.17 -5.71
N PRO A 109 -1.81 17.16 -6.62
CA PRO A 109 -1.51 18.53 -6.25
C PRO A 109 -2.66 19.09 -5.40
N TYR A 110 -2.55 18.86 -4.08
CA TYR A 110 -3.59 19.11 -3.11
C TYR A 110 -3.96 20.58 -3.16
N ASN A 111 -5.24 20.82 -3.45
CA ASN A 111 -5.84 22.09 -3.86
C ASN A 111 -5.14 23.34 -3.28
N LYS A 112 -4.32 24.01 -4.12
CA LYS A 112 -3.39 25.13 -3.80
C LYS A 112 -3.96 26.30 -2.97
N LYS A 113 -5.26 26.31 -2.68
CA LYS A 113 -5.97 27.40 -1.99
C LYS A 113 -6.33 27.14 -0.52
N LYS A 114 -6.23 25.91 0.03
CA LYS A 114 -6.87 25.60 1.32
C LYS A 114 -5.96 25.29 2.52
N VAL A 115 -4.64 25.16 2.33
CA VAL A 115 -3.67 25.06 3.45
C VAL A 115 -2.48 25.95 3.14
N GLY A 116 -2.08 26.79 4.09
CA GLY A 116 -1.03 27.81 3.93
C GLY A 116 0.41 27.27 3.90
N ILE A 117 0.64 26.06 3.39
CA ILE A 117 1.98 25.46 3.31
C ILE A 117 2.70 26.04 2.09
N LYS A 118 3.50 27.09 2.31
CA LYS A 118 4.52 27.53 1.35
C LYS A 118 5.75 26.63 1.47
N GLY A 119 5.85 25.63 0.62
CA GLY A 119 7.03 24.79 0.46
C GLY A 119 6.89 23.90 -0.76
N TYR A 120 7.81 24.04 -1.72
CA TYR A 120 7.98 23.04 -2.77
C TYR A 120 8.89 21.95 -2.21
N CYS A 121 8.32 20.79 -1.88
CA CYS A 121 9.09 19.55 -1.98
C CYS A 121 9.08 19.13 -3.46
N PRO A 122 10.19 18.66 -4.04
CA PRO A 122 10.13 17.88 -5.28
C PRO A 122 9.48 16.54 -4.94
N TRP A 123 8.19 16.42 -5.23
CA TRP A 123 7.38 15.28 -4.82
C TRP A 123 7.81 14.00 -5.57
N GLN A 124 8.03 12.93 -4.80
CA GLN A 124 8.29 11.56 -5.28
C GLN A 124 7.25 10.64 -4.62
N ARG A 125 6.69 9.73 -5.42
CA ARG A 125 5.63 8.77 -5.08
C ARG A 125 5.64 7.68 -6.14
N ALA A 126 5.14 6.49 -5.82
CA ALA A 126 5.18 5.32 -6.71
C ALA A 126 4.79 5.59 -8.17
N ILE A 127 3.67 6.28 -8.40
CA ILE A 127 3.19 6.60 -9.75
C ILE A 127 4.11 7.61 -10.47
N GLU A 128 4.68 8.57 -9.74
CA GLU A 128 5.58 9.60 -10.27
C GLU A 128 7.02 9.07 -10.45
N GLU A 129 7.41 8.09 -9.62
CA GLU A 129 8.67 7.34 -9.66
C GLU A 129 8.76 6.33 -10.79
N GLY A 130 7.67 6.04 -11.50
CA GLY A 130 7.65 5.15 -12.65
C GLY A 130 7.19 3.71 -12.37
N ALA A 131 6.48 3.45 -11.27
CA ALA A 131 5.88 2.15 -11.01
C ALA A 131 4.83 1.78 -12.08
N ASP A 132 4.89 0.56 -12.62
CA ASP A 132 3.89 0.07 -13.58
C ASP A 132 2.59 -0.30 -12.85
N PHE A 133 2.73 -0.84 -11.63
CA PHE A 133 1.64 -1.19 -10.73
C PHE A 133 1.86 -0.58 -9.35
N ILE A 134 0.77 -0.19 -8.69
CA ILE A 134 0.75 0.04 -7.24
C ILE A 134 0.11 -1.17 -6.56
N GLU A 135 0.68 -1.66 -5.46
CA GLU A 135 0.22 -2.81 -4.69
C GLU A 135 -0.47 -2.35 -3.40
N THR A 136 -1.40 -3.14 -2.85
CA THR A 136 -2.02 -2.89 -1.54
C THR A 136 -2.58 -4.16 -0.92
N ASP A 137 -2.45 -4.31 0.38
CA ASP A 137 -3.07 -5.33 1.19
C ASP A 137 -4.50 -4.93 1.58
N ILE A 138 -5.51 -5.68 1.13
CA ILE A 138 -6.89 -5.41 1.51
C ILE A 138 -7.33 -6.30 2.67
N ILE A 139 -7.81 -5.68 3.74
CA ILE A 139 -8.53 -6.30 4.86
C ILE A 139 -9.87 -5.60 5.09
N ALA A 140 -10.63 -6.02 6.10
CA ALA A 140 -11.93 -5.46 6.44
C ALA A 140 -12.03 -4.91 7.86
N THR A 141 -12.92 -3.93 8.02
CA THR A 141 -13.39 -3.42 9.32
C THR A 141 -14.52 -4.28 9.89
N LYS A 142 -14.83 -4.09 11.18
CA LYS A 142 -15.98 -4.71 11.86
C LYS A 142 -17.32 -4.52 11.13
N ASP A 143 -17.52 -3.35 10.55
CA ASP A 143 -18.72 -2.97 9.79
C ASP A 143 -18.63 -3.29 8.29
N GLY A 144 -17.64 -4.10 7.88
CA GLY A 144 -17.54 -4.67 6.53
C GLY A 144 -17.04 -3.71 5.45
N VAL A 145 -16.36 -2.62 5.82
CA VAL A 145 -15.68 -1.72 4.89
C VAL A 145 -14.31 -2.30 4.55
N LEU A 146 -13.96 -2.34 3.26
CA LEU A 146 -12.64 -2.79 2.82
C LEU A 146 -11.63 -1.64 2.87
N ILE A 147 -10.48 -1.90 3.49
CA ILE A 147 -9.41 -0.93 3.77
C ILE A 147 -8.05 -1.45 3.34
N CYS A 148 -7.14 -0.53 3.02
CA CYS A 148 -5.74 -0.80 2.71
C CYS A 148 -4.93 -0.85 4.02
N HIS A 149 -4.52 -2.04 4.45
CA HIS A 149 -3.67 -2.26 5.63
C HIS A 149 -3.11 -3.70 5.70
N HIS A 150 -1.77 -3.86 5.68
CA HIS A 150 -1.09 -5.16 5.67
C HIS A 150 -1.38 -6.05 6.86
N ASP A 151 -1.25 -5.52 8.06
CA ASP A 151 -1.43 -6.31 9.28
C ASP A 151 -2.91 -6.27 9.69
N VAL A 152 -3.51 -7.41 10.05
CA VAL A 152 -4.81 -7.40 10.75
C VAL A 152 -4.73 -6.70 12.12
N ASN A 153 -3.51 -6.44 12.61
CA ASN A 153 -3.15 -5.77 13.84
C ASN A 153 -2.69 -4.32 13.61
N LEU A 154 -3.16 -3.37 14.43
CA LEU A 154 -2.95 -1.93 14.26
C LEU A 154 -1.75 -1.37 15.05
N ASP A 155 -1.14 -2.15 15.96
CA ASP A 155 -0.16 -1.67 16.95
C ASP A 155 1.13 -1.15 16.28
N VAL A 156 1.56 -1.76 15.17
CA VAL A 156 2.88 -1.51 14.53
C VAL A 156 2.88 -0.34 13.55
N THR A 157 1.77 -0.09 12.86
CA THR A 157 1.67 0.87 11.74
C THR A 157 0.71 2.03 12.01
N THR A 158 0.08 2.11 13.19
CA THR A 158 -0.79 3.24 13.56
C THR A 158 -0.46 3.85 14.93
N ASN A 159 -1.06 5.00 15.22
CA ASN A 159 -1.03 5.66 16.53
C ASN A 159 -2.05 5.09 17.55
N ILE A 160 -2.64 3.91 17.33
CA ILE A 160 -3.73 3.40 18.18
C ILE A 160 -3.40 3.33 19.68
N ALA A 161 -2.13 3.15 20.05
CA ALA A 161 -1.67 3.17 21.44
C ALA A 161 -1.90 4.52 22.16
N ASP A 162 -2.03 5.63 21.41
CA ASP A 162 -2.30 6.96 21.95
C ASP A 162 -3.80 7.19 22.24
N HIS A 163 -4.68 6.37 21.64
CA HIS A 163 -6.14 6.45 21.77
C HIS A 163 -6.63 5.72 23.03
N LYS A 164 -6.62 6.42 24.16
CA LYS A 164 -7.02 5.89 25.48
C LYS A 164 -8.47 5.39 25.51
N GLU A 165 -9.34 5.95 24.69
CA GLU A 165 -10.72 5.51 24.48
C GLU A 165 -10.84 4.09 23.92
N PHE A 166 -9.75 3.53 23.36
CA PHE A 166 -9.70 2.17 22.84
C PHE A 166 -8.92 1.20 23.76
N ALA A 167 -8.47 1.61 24.95
CA ALA A 167 -7.60 0.78 25.80
C ALA A 167 -8.22 -0.57 26.21
N ASP A 168 -9.56 -0.68 26.30
CA ASP A 168 -10.29 -1.91 26.61
C ASP A 168 -10.52 -2.82 25.38
N ARG A 169 -10.11 -2.38 24.19
CA ARG A 169 -10.32 -3.07 22.91
C ARG A 169 -9.21 -4.06 22.55
N LYS A 170 -8.17 -4.19 23.38
CA LYS A 170 -7.07 -5.13 23.12
C LYS A 170 -7.58 -6.57 23.22
N ARG A 171 -7.29 -7.42 22.23
CA ARG A 171 -7.69 -8.83 22.15
C ARG A 171 -6.49 -9.72 21.91
N THR A 172 -6.70 -11.02 22.09
CA THR A 172 -5.79 -12.06 21.62
C THR A 172 -6.57 -12.91 20.62
N TYR A 173 -6.02 -13.06 19.41
CA TYR A 173 -6.56 -13.93 18.38
C TYR A 173 -5.47 -14.85 17.85
N GLU A 174 -5.90 -15.99 17.32
CA GLU A 174 -5.09 -16.84 16.48
C GLU A 174 -5.09 -16.22 15.07
N VAL A 175 -3.90 -16.00 14.51
CA VAL A 175 -3.68 -15.47 13.16
C VAL A 175 -2.50 -16.25 12.58
N GLU A 176 -2.75 -16.98 11.50
CA GLU A 176 -1.71 -17.62 10.66
C GLU A 176 -0.80 -18.59 11.45
N GLY A 177 -1.40 -19.33 12.40
CA GLY A 177 -0.74 -20.28 13.30
C GLY A 177 -0.23 -19.66 14.61
N GLY A 178 -0.37 -18.35 14.80
CA GLY A 178 0.21 -17.60 15.92
C GLY A 178 -0.83 -16.87 16.78
N ASN A 179 -0.69 -16.97 18.10
CA ASN A 179 -1.49 -16.16 19.03
C ASN A 179 -0.95 -14.72 19.12
N ILE A 180 -1.58 -13.79 18.43
CA ILE A 180 -1.22 -12.35 18.43
C ILE A 180 -2.09 -11.60 19.44
N THR A 181 -1.51 -10.69 20.22
CA THR A 181 -2.24 -9.85 21.19
C THR A 181 -2.07 -8.36 20.89
N GLY A 182 -3.17 -7.68 20.54
CA GLY A 182 -3.15 -6.29 20.05
C GLY A 182 -4.54 -5.74 19.74
N PHE A 183 -4.58 -4.68 18.95
CA PHE A 183 -5.81 -4.09 18.44
C PHE A 183 -6.04 -4.53 16.99
N PHE A 184 -7.17 -5.17 16.70
CA PHE A 184 -7.43 -5.79 15.40
C PHE A 184 -8.46 -5.02 14.57
N THR A 185 -8.27 -4.92 13.25
CA THR A 185 -9.18 -4.14 12.38
C THR A 185 -10.63 -4.62 12.41
N VAL A 186 -10.83 -5.94 12.56
CA VAL A 186 -12.14 -6.60 12.70
C VAL A 186 -12.89 -6.24 13.98
N ASP A 187 -12.23 -5.61 14.97
CA ASP A 187 -12.86 -5.04 16.16
C ASP A 187 -13.42 -3.63 15.92
N PHE A 188 -12.86 -2.84 15.02
CA PHE A 188 -13.19 -1.42 14.86
C PHE A 188 -14.09 -1.17 13.66
N THR A 189 -15.05 -0.26 13.82
CA THR A 189 -15.81 0.30 12.69
C THR A 189 -14.91 1.22 11.86
N TRP A 190 -15.25 1.40 10.59
CA TRP A 190 -14.55 2.36 9.73
C TRP A 190 -14.49 3.76 10.34
N LYS A 191 -15.59 4.21 10.96
CA LYS A 191 -15.66 5.51 11.65
C LYS A 191 -14.64 5.64 12.79
N GLU A 192 -14.36 4.56 13.52
CA GLU A 192 -13.30 4.55 14.55
C GLU A 192 -11.91 4.60 13.89
N LEU A 193 -11.66 3.78 12.86
CA LEU A 193 -10.36 3.74 12.17
C LEU A 193 -9.99 5.04 11.45
N GLN A 194 -10.97 5.82 10.98
CA GLN A 194 -10.75 7.17 10.43
C GLN A 194 -10.11 8.17 11.42
N THR A 195 -10.19 7.90 12.73
CA THR A 195 -9.54 8.73 13.76
C THR A 195 -8.04 8.48 13.82
N LEU A 196 -7.59 7.26 13.46
CA LEU A 196 -6.20 6.84 13.54
C LEU A 196 -5.35 7.51 12.46
N ARG A 197 -4.04 7.55 12.71
CA ARG A 197 -3.02 8.00 11.77
C ARG A 197 -1.93 6.95 11.64
N THR A 198 -1.45 6.77 10.42
CA THR A 198 -0.39 5.82 10.12
C THR A 198 0.97 6.33 10.56
N LYS A 199 1.90 5.40 10.78
CA LYS A 199 3.30 5.64 11.09
C LYS A 199 4.17 4.67 10.29
N GLN A 200 5.41 5.09 10.03
CA GLN A 200 6.43 4.29 9.39
C GLN A 200 6.76 3.08 10.28
N ARG A 201 6.66 1.86 9.71
CA ARG A 201 6.92 0.58 10.37
C ARG A 201 8.36 0.47 10.87
N TYR A 202 9.31 0.92 10.06
CA TYR A 202 10.73 0.73 10.32
C TYR A 202 11.35 1.96 11.00
N PRO A 203 11.93 1.84 12.21
CA PRO A 203 12.45 2.99 12.96
C PRO A 203 13.69 3.66 12.32
N PHE A 204 14.37 2.97 11.39
CA PHE A 204 15.50 3.49 10.62
C PHE A 204 15.08 4.26 9.35
N ARG A 205 13.81 4.16 8.92
CA ARG A 205 13.26 4.97 7.82
C ARG A 205 12.80 6.33 8.34
N ASP A 206 12.50 7.23 7.41
CA ASP A 206 12.09 8.60 7.76
C ASP A 206 10.78 8.62 8.58
N GLN A 207 10.89 9.07 9.83
CA GLN A 207 9.78 9.19 10.78
C GLN A 207 8.99 10.50 10.62
N GLN A 208 9.43 11.45 9.78
CA GLN A 208 8.82 12.78 9.71
C GLN A 208 7.35 12.74 9.26
N TYR A 209 6.91 11.64 8.65
CA TYR A 209 5.57 11.47 8.10
C TYR A 209 4.58 10.80 9.07
N ASN A 210 5.03 10.33 10.22
CA ASN A 210 4.19 9.73 11.25
C ASN A 210 3.09 10.70 11.70
N GLY A 211 1.86 10.19 11.87
CA GLY A 211 0.74 11.01 12.32
C GLY A 211 0.09 11.88 11.24
N LYS A 212 0.66 11.98 10.03
CA LYS A 212 0.16 12.91 8.98
C LYS A 212 -0.98 12.34 8.13
N PHE A 213 -1.07 11.03 7.97
CA PHE A 213 -1.97 10.39 7.00
C PHE A 213 -2.94 9.41 7.68
N PRO A 214 -4.21 9.34 7.24
CA PRO A 214 -5.16 8.32 7.71
C PRO A 214 -4.97 6.99 6.98
N ILE A 215 -5.58 5.94 7.50
CA ILE A 215 -5.90 4.72 6.73
C ILE A 215 -6.86 5.11 5.60
N ILE A 216 -6.77 4.44 4.45
CA ILE A 216 -7.66 4.64 3.29
C ILE A 216 -8.50 3.39 3.01
N THR A 217 -9.66 3.58 2.38
CA THR A 217 -10.48 2.49 1.86
C THR A 217 -9.94 1.93 0.54
N PHE A 218 -10.31 0.69 0.21
CA PHE A 218 -10.02 0.09 -1.10
C PHE A 218 -10.56 0.95 -2.27
N GLU A 219 -11.71 1.61 -2.07
CA GLU A 219 -12.31 2.52 -3.06
C GLU A 219 -11.50 3.81 -3.26
N GLU A 220 -10.89 4.34 -2.19
CA GLU A 220 -9.99 5.50 -2.27
C GLU A 220 -8.66 5.13 -2.95
N TYR A 221 -8.09 3.95 -2.66
CA TYR A 221 -6.93 3.42 -3.37
C TYR A 221 -7.20 3.22 -4.87
N ILE A 222 -8.34 2.61 -5.23
CA ILE A 222 -8.75 2.48 -6.65
C ILE A 222 -8.84 3.85 -7.31
N SER A 223 -9.39 4.85 -6.60
CA SER A 223 -9.51 6.22 -7.11
C SER A 223 -8.15 6.86 -7.40
N VAL A 224 -7.11 6.56 -6.61
CA VAL A 224 -5.73 7.04 -6.88
C VAL A 224 -5.20 6.55 -8.23
N ALA A 225 -5.42 5.28 -8.58
CA ALA A 225 -5.02 4.74 -9.88
C ALA A 225 -5.86 5.32 -11.04
N LEU A 226 -7.16 5.50 -10.84
CA LEU A 226 -8.06 6.08 -11.84
C LEU A 226 -7.77 7.57 -12.11
N ASP A 227 -7.36 8.34 -11.09
CA ASP A 227 -6.99 9.76 -11.21
C ASP A 227 -5.54 9.99 -11.71
N ALA A 228 -4.72 8.93 -11.81
CA ALA A 228 -3.33 9.02 -12.26
C ALA A 228 -3.19 9.61 -13.68
N PRO A 229 -2.13 10.40 -14.00
CA PRO A 229 -1.97 11.07 -15.29
C PRO A 229 -1.65 10.13 -16.47
N ARG A 230 -1.23 8.90 -16.17
CA ARG A 230 -1.01 7.80 -17.13
C ARG A 230 -1.80 6.56 -16.70
N ILE A 231 -1.81 5.52 -17.53
CA ILE A 231 -2.26 4.20 -17.08
C ILE A 231 -1.21 3.68 -16.09
N VAL A 232 -1.69 3.28 -14.92
CA VAL A 232 -0.98 2.51 -13.89
C VAL A 232 -1.92 1.37 -13.51
N GLY A 233 -1.37 0.18 -13.30
CA GLY A 233 -2.15 -0.94 -12.81
C GLY A 233 -2.33 -0.92 -11.30
N ILE A 234 -3.34 -1.64 -10.82
CA ILE A 234 -3.48 -1.97 -9.40
C ILE A 234 -3.14 -3.43 -9.15
N TYR A 235 -2.67 -3.73 -7.95
CA TYR A 235 -2.23 -5.06 -7.54
C TYR A 235 -2.72 -5.38 -6.12
N PRO A 236 -4.04 -5.38 -5.84
CA PRO A 236 -4.55 -5.67 -4.51
C PRO A 236 -4.41 -7.15 -4.09
N GLU A 237 -3.96 -7.35 -2.85
CA GLU A 237 -3.95 -8.63 -2.14
C GLU A 237 -5.26 -8.83 -1.36
N MET A 238 -5.83 -10.04 -1.43
CA MET A 238 -6.83 -10.51 -0.48
C MET A 238 -6.08 -11.03 0.75
N LYS A 239 -5.95 -10.18 1.78
CA LYS A 239 -5.09 -10.42 2.94
C LYS A 239 -5.81 -11.20 4.04
N SER A 240 -5.13 -12.17 4.62
CA SER A 240 -5.60 -13.05 5.71
C SER A 240 -7.07 -13.50 5.57
N PRO A 241 -7.53 -13.98 4.39
CA PRO A 241 -8.96 -14.13 4.09
C PRO A 241 -9.70 -15.07 5.05
N VAL A 242 -9.02 -16.09 5.60
CA VAL A 242 -9.59 -16.98 6.62
C VAL A 242 -9.98 -16.21 7.87
N PHE A 243 -9.07 -15.41 8.43
CA PHE A 243 -9.31 -14.59 9.62
C PHE A 243 -10.40 -13.53 9.38
N ILE A 244 -10.37 -12.86 8.23
CA ILE A 244 -11.39 -11.87 7.87
C ILE A 244 -12.77 -12.52 7.75
N ASN A 245 -12.86 -13.69 7.10
CA ASN A 245 -14.11 -14.44 6.98
C ASN A 245 -14.60 -15.05 8.28
N GLU A 246 -13.72 -15.32 9.26
CA GLU A 246 -14.14 -15.73 10.61
C GLU A 246 -14.88 -14.59 11.32
N HIS A 247 -14.29 -13.40 11.35
CA HIS A 247 -14.74 -12.31 12.23
C HIS A 247 -15.68 -11.28 11.59
N VAL A 248 -15.63 -11.08 10.27
CA VAL A 248 -16.47 -10.12 9.55
C VAL A 248 -17.54 -10.87 8.76
N LYS A 249 -18.80 -10.38 8.80
CA LYS A 249 -19.94 -11.01 8.13
C LYS A 249 -20.66 -9.99 7.26
N TRP A 250 -20.85 -10.31 5.99
CA TRP A 250 -21.59 -9.47 5.06
C TRP A 250 -23.02 -9.96 4.81
N PRO A 251 -23.95 -9.09 4.39
CA PRO A 251 -25.32 -9.47 4.07
C PRO A 251 -25.39 -10.56 3.00
N ASN A 252 -26.48 -11.34 3.03
CA ASN A 252 -26.80 -12.40 2.06
C ASN A 252 -25.81 -13.57 2.03
N GLY A 253 -25.01 -13.76 3.08
CA GLY A 253 -24.05 -14.87 3.17
C GLY A 253 -22.77 -14.67 2.37
N LYS A 254 -22.49 -13.43 1.95
CA LYS A 254 -21.25 -13.08 1.25
C LYS A 254 -20.03 -13.24 2.13
N ILE A 255 -18.94 -13.67 1.51
CA ILE A 255 -17.59 -13.70 2.09
C ILE A 255 -16.75 -12.52 1.57
N PHE A 256 -15.59 -12.31 2.19
CA PHE A 256 -14.66 -11.23 1.91
C PHE A 256 -14.30 -11.13 0.41
N GLU A 257 -14.02 -12.26 -0.21
CA GLU A 257 -13.68 -12.41 -1.62
C GLU A 257 -14.79 -11.89 -2.55
N ASP A 258 -16.06 -12.13 -2.20
CA ASP A 258 -17.20 -11.64 -2.99
C ASP A 258 -17.25 -10.11 -2.98
N VAL A 259 -17.06 -9.50 -1.82
CA VAL A 259 -17.11 -8.04 -1.63
C VAL A 259 -15.90 -7.38 -2.28
N PHE A 260 -14.73 -8.02 -2.23
CA PHE A 260 -13.52 -7.60 -2.92
C PHE A 260 -13.72 -7.56 -4.44
N VAL A 261 -14.23 -8.65 -5.03
CA VAL A 261 -14.48 -8.72 -6.48
C VAL A 261 -15.64 -7.81 -6.91
N GLU A 262 -16.69 -7.67 -6.12
CA GLU A 262 -17.76 -6.70 -6.37
C GLU A 262 -17.25 -5.26 -6.37
N THR A 263 -16.32 -4.93 -5.48
CA THR A 263 -15.69 -3.60 -5.43
C THR A 263 -14.88 -3.34 -6.70
N LEU A 264 -14.05 -4.29 -7.15
CA LEU A 264 -13.33 -4.19 -8.43
C LEU A 264 -14.28 -4.01 -9.62
N LYS A 265 -15.36 -4.81 -9.69
CA LYS A 265 -16.39 -4.71 -10.75
C LYS A 265 -17.13 -3.38 -10.74
N LYS A 266 -17.47 -2.85 -9.55
CA LYS A 266 -18.11 -1.53 -9.37
C LYS A 266 -17.28 -0.41 -10.01
N TYR A 267 -15.95 -0.51 -9.96
CA TYR A 267 -15.02 0.43 -10.58
C TYR A 267 -14.56 0.02 -11.99
N GLY A 268 -15.21 -0.98 -12.61
CA GLY A 268 -15.03 -1.31 -14.03
C GLY A 268 -13.84 -2.23 -14.36
N TYR A 269 -13.11 -2.73 -13.36
CA TYR A 269 -12.01 -3.68 -13.59
C TYR A 269 -12.53 -5.01 -14.14
N LYS A 270 -12.00 -5.43 -15.29
CA LYS A 270 -12.39 -6.65 -16.01
C LYS A 270 -11.36 -7.04 -17.08
N GLY A 271 -11.53 -8.26 -17.60
CA GLY A 271 -10.76 -8.78 -18.73
C GLY A 271 -9.52 -9.55 -18.29
N SER A 272 -9.19 -10.58 -19.07
CA SER A 272 -8.01 -11.42 -18.88
C SER A 272 -6.69 -10.68 -19.18
N TYR A 273 -5.58 -11.25 -18.72
CA TYR A 273 -4.24 -10.69 -18.90
C TYR A 273 -3.96 -10.30 -20.36
N LEU A 274 -3.37 -9.12 -20.56
CA LEU A 274 -3.08 -8.49 -21.87
C LEU A 274 -4.29 -8.33 -22.82
N SER A 275 -5.52 -8.59 -22.37
CA SER A 275 -6.73 -8.31 -23.16
C SER A 275 -6.92 -6.80 -23.37
N LYS A 276 -7.67 -6.43 -24.42
CA LYS A 276 -7.98 -5.04 -24.74
C LYS A 276 -8.73 -4.28 -23.64
N ASP A 277 -9.39 -4.98 -22.72
CA ASP A 277 -10.06 -4.35 -21.59
C ASP A 277 -9.13 -4.23 -20.39
N TRP A 278 -8.33 -5.27 -20.10
CA TRP A 278 -7.30 -5.21 -19.06
C TRP A 278 -6.27 -4.12 -19.34
N LEU A 279 -5.78 -3.99 -20.58
CA LEU A 279 -4.80 -2.95 -20.97
C LEU A 279 -5.30 -1.50 -20.80
N LYS A 280 -6.61 -1.26 -20.67
CA LYS A 280 -7.18 0.08 -20.37
C LYS A 280 -7.16 0.39 -18.88
N GLN A 281 -7.28 -0.64 -18.05
CA GLN A 281 -7.42 -0.52 -16.60
C GLN A 281 -6.82 -1.76 -15.90
N PRO A 282 -5.47 -1.88 -15.88
CA PRO A 282 -4.81 -3.12 -15.50
C PRO A 282 -5.02 -3.44 -14.03
N CYS A 283 -5.32 -4.69 -13.73
CA CYS A 283 -5.43 -5.19 -12.37
C CYS A 283 -4.94 -6.64 -12.30
N PHE A 284 -4.05 -6.92 -11.35
CA PHE A 284 -3.82 -8.25 -10.83
C PHE A 284 -4.53 -8.40 -9.48
N ILE A 285 -4.92 -9.62 -9.11
CA ILE A 285 -5.38 -9.96 -7.76
C ILE A 285 -4.39 -10.98 -7.18
N GLN A 286 -3.97 -10.82 -5.93
CA GLN A 286 -3.09 -11.78 -5.27
C GLN A 286 -3.62 -12.29 -3.94
N SER A 287 -3.14 -13.45 -3.51
CA SER A 287 -3.36 -13.98 -2.16
C SER A 287 -2.43 -15.18 -1.91
N PHE A 288 -2.12 -15.42 -0.63
CA PHE A 288 -1.48 -16.65 -0.15
C PHE A 288 -2.47 -17.83 -0.01
N ALA A 289 -3.78 -17.58 -0.07
CA ALA A 289 -4.82 -18.58 0.07
C ALA A 289 -5.27 -19.15 -1.29
N PRO A 290 -4.93 -20.40 -1.67
CA PRO A 290 -5.34 -20.97 -2.95
C PRO A 290 -6.86 -21.11 -3.09
N SER A 291 -7.59 -21.34 -1.99
CA SER A 291 -9.05 -21.46 -2.04
C SER A 291 -9.72 -20.13 -2.41
N SER A 292 -9.22 -19.00 -1.89
CA SER A 292 -9.67 -17.66 -2.28
C SER A 292 -9.39 -17.37 -3.77
N ILE A 293 -8.21 -17.75 -4.28
CA ILE A 293 -7.85 -17.65 -5.71
C ILE A 293 -8.80 -18.48 -6.60
N VAL A 294 -9.10 -19.72 -6.21
CA VAL A 294 -10.03 -20.61 -6.91
C VAL A 294 -11.46 -20.09 -6.83
N HIS A 295 -11.89 -19.54 -5.69
CA HIS A 295 -13.22 -18.96 -5.49
C HIS A 295 -13.46 -17.75 -6.39
N VAL A 296 -12.55 -16.76 -6.40
CA VAL A 296 -12.69 -15.57 -7.26
C VAL A 296 -12.57 -15.88 -8.74
N SER A 297 -11.96 -17.01 -9.13
CA SER A 297 -11.88 -17.46 -10.52
C SER A 297 -13.25 -17.70 -11.15
N ASN A 298 -14.26 -18.07 -10.37
CA ASN A 298 -15.64 -18.21 -10.86
C ASN A 298 -16.38 -16.87 -10.97
N GLN A 299 -15.76 -15.78 -10.51
CA GLN A 299 -16.38 -14.46 -10.43
C GLN A 299 -15.80 -13.46 -11.42
N THR A 300 -14.52 -13.56 -11.78
CA THR A 300 -13.84 -12.56 -12.63
C THR A 300 -12.74 -13.16 -13.49
N ASP A 301 -12.62 -12.65 -14.73
CA ASP A 301 -11.55 -12.99 -15.67
C ASP A 301 -10.23 -12.24 -15.36
N LEU A 302 -10.23 -11.31 -14.39
CA LEU A 302 -9.03 -10.57 -14.00
C LEU A 302 -7.90 -11.55 -13.64
N PRO A 303 -6.65 -11.30 -14.08
CA PRO A 303 -5.56 -12.21 -13.79
C PRO A 303 -5.25 -12.28 -12.30
N LYS A 304 -4.98 -13.49 -11.83
CA LYS A 304 -4.63 -13.78 -10.44
C LYS A 304 -3.19 -14.25 -10.35
N ILE A 305 -2.56 -13.99 -9.22
CA ILE A 305 -1.18 -14.36 -8.89
C ILE A 305 -1.22 -15.09 -7.55
N PHE A 306 -0.67 -16.30 -7.51
CA PHE A 306 -0.60 -17.07 -6.27
C PHE A 306 0.67 -16.71 -5.50
N LEU A 307 0.53 -16.23 -4.27
CA LEU A 307 1.66 -15.88 -3.42
C LEU A 307 2.23 -17.11 -2.72
N ILE A 308 3.56 -17.16 -2.62
CA ILE A 308 4.31 -18.28 -2.03
C ILE A 308 5.26 -17.69 -0.99
N ASP A 309 5.08 -18.10 0.27
CA ASP A 309 5.88 -17.64 1.40
C ASP A 309 7.13 -18.51 1.62
N ASP A 310 7.86 -18.28 2.71
CA ASP A 310 9.02 -19.07 3.14
C ASP A 310 8.75 -20.58 3.14
N VAL A 311 9.82 -21.35 2.93
CA VAL A 311 9.80 -22.81 2.81
C VAL A 311 9.26 -23.54 4.05
N THR A 312 9.19 -22.88 5.21
CA THR A 312 8.64 -23.41 6.47
C THR A 312 7.17 -23.04 6.72
N VAL A 313 6.61 -22.11 5.95
CA VAL A 313 5.23 -21.63 6.10
C VAL A 313 4.26 -22.54 5.34
N LEU A 314 3.09 -22.78 5.94
CA LEU A 314 1.99 -23.53 5.33
C LEU A 314 0.95 -22.56 4.76
N THR A 315 0.24 -22.95 3.70
CA THR A 315 -0.89 -22.15 3.21
C THR A 315 -1.98 -22.02 4.28
N GLN A 316 -2.48 -20.80 4.49
CA GLN A 316 -3.38 -20.43 5.60
C GLN A 316 -4.68 -21.24 5.65
N ASP A 317 -5.18 -21.67 4.50
CA ASP A 317 -6.51 -22.23 4.25
C ASP A 317 -6.49 -23.71 3.85
N THR A 318 -5.44 -24.16 3.15
CA THR A 318 -5.27 -25.57 2.73
C THR A 318 -4.22 -26.35 3.52
N ASN A 319 -3.43 -25.68 4.38
CA ASN A 319 -2.39 -26.27 5.23
C ASN A 319 -1.38 -27.12 4.44
N GLN A 320 -1.05 -26.69 3.23
CA GLN A 320 -0.08 -27.34 2.33
C GLN A 320 1.32 -26.77 2.54
N THR A 321 2.33 -27.63 2.43
CA THR A 321 3.74 -27.23 2.52
C THR A 321 4.22 -26.54 1.25
N TYR A 322 5.29 -25.73 1.37
CA TYR A 322 6.04 -25.20 0.23
C TYR A 322 6.36 -26.27 -0.84
N SER A 323 6.76 -27.47 -0.40
CA SER A 323 7.11 -28.58 -1.30
C SER A 323 5.93 -29.10 -2.13
N GLU A 324 4.71 -29.04 -1.58
CA GLU A 324 3.49 -29.43 -2.29
C GLU A 324 3.07 -28.35 -3.26
N ILE A 325 3.01 -27.09 -2.83
CA ILE A 325 2.53 -25.97 -3.65
C ILE A 325 3.52 -25.56 -4.76
N THR A 326 4.80 -25.94 -4.65
CA THR A 326 5.81 -25.75 -5.72
C THR A 326 6.07 -27.01 -6.55
N SER A 327 5.37 -28.12 -6.26
CA SER A 327 5.47 -29.36 -7.04
C SER A 327 4.92 -29.18 -8.46
N ASP A 328 5.45 -29.93 -9.42
CA ASP A 328 4.99 -29.89 -10.81
C ASP A 328 3.50 -30.18 -10.95
N ALA A 329 2.97 -31.15 -10.20
CA ALA A 329 1.54 -31.47 -10.19
C ALA A 329 0.68 -30.31 -9.69
N TYR A 330 1.16 -29.55 -8.70
CA TYR A 330 0.44 -28.37 -8.19
C TYR A 330 0.55 -27.18 -9.14
N LEU A 331 1.72 -26.94 -9.75
CA LEU A 331 1.87 -25.91 -10.78
C LEU A 331 0.97 -26.19 -12.00
N ASP A 332 0.83 -27.46 -12.41
CA ASP A 332 -0.09 -27.89 -13.47
C ASP A 332 -1.57 -27.76 -13.11
N TYR A 333 -1.91 -27.83 -11.82
CA TYR A 333 -3.25 -27.53 -11.30
C TYR A 333 -3.51 -26.02 -11.26
N ILE A 334 -2.68 -25.25 -10.54
CA ILE A 334 -2.95 -23.86 -10.20
C ILE A 334 -2.93 -22.92 -11.41
N LYS A 335 -2.16 -23.25 -12.47
CA LYS A 335 -2.15 -22.49 -13.74
C LYS A 335 -3.51 -22.40 -14.46
N SER A 336 -4.48 -23.23 -14.07
CA SER A 336 -5.87 -23.12 -14.54
C SER A 336 -6.59 -21.88 -13.96
N TYR A 337 -6.03 -21.28 -12.90
CA TYR A 337 -6.62 -20.20 -12.12
C TYR A 337 -5.74 -18.94 -12.09
N VAL A 338 -4.42 -19.07 -12.13
CA VAL A 338 -3.46 -17.95 -12.08
C VAL A 338 -2.69 -17.77 -13.39
N VAL A 339 -2.19 -16.55 -13.63
CA VAL A 339 -1.26 -16.25 -14.74
C VAL A 339 0.19 -16.18 -14.27
N GLY A 340 0.45 -16.38 -12.98
CA GLY A 340 1.78 -16.32 -12.39
C GLY A 340 1.80 -16.62 -10.90
N ILE A 341 3.01 -16.65 -10.36
CA ILE A 341 3.30 -16.82 -8.94
C ILE A 341 4.10 -15.61 -8.41
N GLY A 342 3.88 -15.25 -7.15
CA GLY A 342 4.66 -14.25 -6.44
C GLY A 342 5.36 -14.87 -5.23
N PRO A 343 6.57 -15.42 -5.38
CA PRO A 343 7.30 -16.03 -4.27
C PRO A 343 8.13 -15.01 -3.48
N TRP A 344 8.40 -15.28 -2.20
CA TRP A 344 9.45 -14.58 -1.48
C TRP A 344 10.81 -14.84 -2.16
N LYS A 345 11.60 -13.80 -2.46
CA LYS A 345 12.79 -13.87 -3.32
C LYS A 345 13.81 -14.90 -2.80
N ASP A 346 14.05 -14.97 -1.49
CA ASP A 346 15.00 -15.90 -0.89
C ASP A 346 14.56 -17.38 -1.01
N THR A 347 13.29 -17.67 -1.35
CA THR A 347 12.86 -19.06 -1.69
C THR A 347 13.28 -19.47 -3.10
N LEU A 348 13.36 -18.51 -4.03
CA LEU A 348 13.85 -18.76 -5.38
C LEU A 348 15.37 -18.90 -5.39
N VAL A 349 16.06 -18.05 -4.62
CA VAL A 349 17.53 -18.04 -4.48
C VAL A 349 17.86 -18.11 -2.99
N PRO A 350 18.04 -19.32 -2.43
CA PRO A 350 18.31 -19.53 -1.00
C PRO A 350 19.52 -18.76 -0.50
N VAL A 351 19.52 -18.41 0.79
CA VAL A 351 20.55 -17.57 1.42
C VAL A 351 21.14 -18.27 2.64
N VAL A 352 22.46 -18.28 2.77
CA VAL A 352 23.18 -18.81 3.93
C VAL A 352 24.22 -17.80 4.38
N ASN A 353 24.18 -17.40 5.67
CA ASN A 353 25.07 -16.38 6.24
C ASN A 353 25.06 -15.04 5.46
N ASN A 354 23.91 -14.65 4.92
CA ASN A 354 23.71 -13.49 4.03
C ASN A 354 24.48 -13.53 2.68
N TYR A 355 24.85 -14.73 2.22
CA TYR A 355 25.33 -15.00 0.87
C TYR A 355 24.33 -15.83 0.08
N ILE A 356 24.06 -15.44 -1.17
CA ILE A 356 23.17 -16.17 -2.07
C ILE A 356 23.76 -17.53 -2.44
N GLN A 357 22.89 -18.53 -2.57
CA GLN A 357 23.24 -19.90 -2.95
C GLN A 357 22.86 -20.16 -4.41
N ALA A 358 22.98 -21.41 -4.87
CA ALA A 358 22.49 -21.82 -6.18
C ALA A 358 20.96 -21.58 -6.26
N PRO A 359 20.46 -20.90 -7.31
CA PRO A 359 19.03 -20.74 -7.55
C PRO A 359 18.30 -22.08 -7.65
N SER A 360 17.04 -22.10 -7.20
CA SER A 360 16.09 -23.16 -7.50
C SER A 360 15.67 -23.14 -8.97
N ASP A 361 15.05 -24.23 -9.44
CA ASP A 361 14.50 -24.34 -10.78
C ASP A 361 13.07 -23.78 -10.91
N LEU A 362 12.49 -23.23 -9.83
CA LEU A 362 11.07 -22.86 -9.77
C LEU A 362 10.68 -21.82 -10.83
N VAL A 363 11.57 -20.87 -11.15
CA VAL A 363 11.34 -19.89 -12.22
C VAL A 363 11.19 -20.59 -13.57
N ALA A 364 12.13 -21.46 -13.92
CA ALA A 364 12.08 -22.21 -15.18
C ALA A 364 10.86 -23.17 -15.25
N ARG A 365 10.48 -23.80 -14.12
CA ARG A 365 9.30 -24.67 -14.05
C ARG A 365 7.96 -23.93 -14.08
N ALA A 366 7.94 -22.65 -13.69
CA ALA A 366 6.81 -21.74 -13.87
C ALA A 366 6.71 -21.25 -15.33
N HIS A 367 7.80 -20.76 -15.92
CA HIS A 367 7.84 -20.34 -17.32
C HIS A 367 7.50 -21.46 -18.30
N ALA A 368 7.92 -22.70 -18.03
CA ALA A 368 7.54 -23.88 -18.81
C ALA A 368 6.03 -24.20 -18.78
N ARG A 369 5.24 -23.45 -18.00
CA ARG A 369 3.78 -23.56 -17.83
C ARG A 369 3.06 -22.25 -18.15
N ASP A 370 3.73 -21.32 -18.84
CA ASP A 370 3.26 -19.98 -19.17
C ASP A 370 2.87 -19.12 -17.94
N LEU A 371 3.47 -19.42 -16.77
CA LEU A 371 3.28 -18.66 -15.54
C LEU A 371 4.37 -17.59 -15.39
N GLN A 372 3.96 -16.34 -15.18
CA GLN A 372 4.85 -15.26 -14.78
C GLN A 372 5.40 -15.47 -13.37
N VAL A 373 6.56 -14.88 -13.06
CA VAL A 373 7.14 -14.88 -11.72
C VAL A 373 7.42 -13.45 -11.25
N HIS A 374 6.75 -13.02 -10.19
CA HIS A 374 6.86 -11.67 -9.62
C HIS A 374 7.33 -11.70 -8.15
N PRO A 375 8.63 -11.83 -7.84
CA PRO A 375 9.06 -12.02 -6.45
C PRO A 375 8.98 -10.76 -5.60
N TYR A 376 8.85 -10.96 -4.29
CA TYR A 376 8.87 -9.90 -3.27
C TYR A 376 9.95 -10.19 -2.20
N THR A 377 10.51 -9.21 -1.47
CA THR A 377 10.46 -7.76 -1.68
C THR A 377 11.88 -7.23 -1.83
N TYR A 378 12.11 -6.36 -2.80
CA TYR A 378 13.39 -5.70 -3.04
C TYR A 378 13.47 -4.38 -2.26
N ARG A 379 14.55 -4.20 -1.50
CA ARG A 379 14.73 -3.11 -0.53
C ARG A 379 16.17 -2.60 -0.59
N ASN A 380 16.34 -1.29 -0.70
CA ASN A 380 17.64 -0.67 -0.95
C ASN A 380 18.54 -0.61 0.29
N GLU A 381 17.99 -0.74 1.50
CA GLU A 381 18.77 -0.59 2.72
C GLU A 381 19.69 -1.79 2.93
N ASN A 382 20.96 -1.52 3.27
CA ASN A 382 22.05 -2.50 3.38
C ASN A 382 21.76 -3.77 4.22
N GLN A 383 20.77 -3.73 5.11
CA GLN A 383 20.35 -4.89 5.92
C GLN A 383 19.47 -5.90 5.17
N PHE A 384 18.93 -5.52 4.00
CA PHE A 384 18.09 -6.36 3.13
C PHE A 384 18.79 -6.78 1.82
N LEU A 385 19.99 -6.24 1.58
CA LEU A 385 20.85 -6.62 0.46
C LEU A 385 21.83 -7.71 0.91
N HIS A 386 21.88 -8.82 0.17
CA HIS A 386 22.86 -9.88 0.39
C HIS A 386 24.27 -9.39 0.03
N PHE A 387 25.29 -9.98 0.65
CA PHE A 387 26.66 -9.48 0.53
C PHE A 387 27.24 -9.57 -0.89
N ASP A 388 26.72 -10.48 -1.71
CA ASP A 388 27.03 -10.64 -3.14
C ASP A 388 26.67 -9.41 -3.98
N PHE A 389 25.70 -8.59 -3.53
CA PHE A 389 25.29 -7.36 -4.21
C PHE A 389 26.06 -6.13 -3.72
N HIS A 390 27.01 -6.29 -2.80
CA HIS A 390 27.96 -5.25 -2.38
C HIS A 390 27.33 -3.92 -1.91
N GLN A 391 26.12 -3.96 -1.32
CA GLN A 391 25.31 -2.80 -0.93
C GLN A 391 24.83 -1.93 -2.11
N ASP A 392 24.77 -2.49 -3.33
CA ASP A 392 24.25 -1.84 -4.52
C ASP A 392 22.96 -2.55 -5.01
N PRO A 393 21.77 -1.92 -4.89
CA PRO A 393 20.52 -2.52 -5.35
C PRO A 393 20.46 -2.68 -6.88
N TYR A 394 21.31 -1.99 -7.66
CA TYR A 394 21.36 -2.17 -9.11
C TYR A 394 22.05 -3.47 -9.53
N ILE A 395 22.98 -3.98 -8.70
CA ILE A 395 23.55 -5.32 -8.89
C ILE A 395 22.49 -6.38 -8.57
N GLU A 396 21.68 -6.16 -7.53
CA GLU A 396 20.52 -7.02 -7.24
C GLU A 396 19.52 -7.02 -8.42
N TYR A 397 19.11 -5.86 -8.93
CA TYR A 397 18.18 -5.79 -10.05
C TYR A 397 18.73 -6.45 -11.33
N ASP A 398 20.01 -6.27 -11.67
CA ASP A 398 20.62 -6.98 -12.81
C ASP A 398 20.61 -8.50 -12.62
N PHE A 399 20.92 -8.97 -11.41
CA PHE A 399 20.86 -10.39 -11.10
C PHE A 399 19.45 -10.96 -11.30
N TRP A 400 18.43 -10.33 -10.73
CA TRP A 400 17.07 -10.85 -10.82
C TRP A 400 16.43 -10.71 -12.21
N ILE A 401 16.67 -9.59 -12.90
CA ILE A 401 16.11 -9.35 -14.24
C ILE A 401 16.89 -10.11 -15.33
N ASN A 402 18.22 -10.05 -15.32
CA ASN A 402 19.05 -10.55 -16.43
C ASN A 402 19.73 -11.91 -16.17
N LYS A 403 19.78 -12.42 -14.93
CA LYS A 403 20.31 -13.77 -14.63
C LYS A 403 19.21 -14.75 -14.25
N ILE A 404 18.29 -14.36 -13.37
CA ILE A 404 17.15 -15.20 -12.96
C ILE A 404 16.00 -15.11 -13.97
N GLY A 405 15.78 -13.94 -14.57
CA GLY A 405 14.79 -13.75 -15.66
C GLY A 405 13.36 -13.52 -15.17
N VAL A 406 13.16 -12.88 -14.02
CA VAL A 406 11.82 -12.68 -13.44
C VAL A 406 10.99 -11.65 -14.21
N ASP A 407 9.66 -11.83 -14.23
CA ASP A 407 8.71 -11.01 -15.00
C ASP A 407 8.24 -9.74 -14.27
N GLY A 408 8.61 -9.59 -13.00
CA GLY A 408 8.22 -8.45 -12.18
C GLY A 408 8.91 -8.47 -10.82
N LEU A 409 8.97 -7.31 -10.18
CA LEU A 409 9.65 -7.11 -8.90
C LEU A 409 8.78 -6.22 -8.00
N PHE A 410 8.43 -6.72 -6.81
CA PHE A 410 7.82 -5.91 -5.76
C PHE A 410 8.92 -5.19 -4.98
N THR A 411 8.95 -3.86 -5.01
CA THR A 411 9.96 -3.07 -4.31
C THR A 411 9.36 -1.95 -3.48
N ASP A 412 10.00 -1.66 -2.35
CA ASP A 412 9.71 -0.51 -1.48
C ASP A 412 10.25 0.82 -2.08
N PHE A 413 11.06 0.77 -3.15
CA PHE A 413 11.82 1.88 -3.76
C PHE A 413 11.66 1.94 -5.28
N THR A 414 10.45 2.21 -5.77
CA THR A 414 10.14 2.10 -7.22
C THR A 414 10.96 3.01 -8.11
N GLY A 415 11.36 4.18 -7.64
CA GLY A 415 12.23 5.10 -8.39
C GLY A 415 13.62 4.53 -8.66
N SER A 416 14.14 3.66 -7.79
CA SER A 416 15.42 2.98 -8.00
C SER A 416 15.31 1.93 -9.10
N LEU A 417 14.30 1.06 -9.04
CA LEU A 417 14.05 0.07 -10.09
C LEU A 417 13.74 0.73 -11.44
N HIS A 418 12.96 1.82 -11.45
CA HIS A 418 12.70 2.58 -12.66
C HIS A 418 13.98 3.18 -13.26
N ASN A 419 14.84 3.83 -12.45
CA ASN A 419 16.12 4.37 -12.92
C ASN A 419 17.02 3.27 -13.51
N PHE A 420 17.12 2.11 -12.84
CA PHE A 420 17.84 0.95 -13.37
C PHE A 420 17.31 0.52 -14.74
N GLN A 421 15.98 0.37 -14.87
CA GLN A 421 15.32 -0.03 -16.10
C GLN A 421 15.52 1.00 -17.24
N GLU A 422 15.46 2.30 -16.94
CA GLU A 422 15.73 3.36 -17.92
C GLU A 422 17.20 3.40 -18.38
N TRP A 423 18.15 3.08 -17.49
CA TRP A 423 19.58 3.07 -17.82
C TRP A 423 20.05 1.81 -18.54
N THR A 424 19.38 0.67 -18.28
CA THR A 424 19.71 -0.63 -18.88
C THR A 424 18.87 -1.00 -20.10
N SER A 425 17.79 -0.26 -20.37
CA SER A 425 16.99 -0.44 -21.59
C SER A 425 17.88 -0.28 -22.82
N PRO A 426 17.92 -1.26 -23.74
CA PRO A 426 18.69 -1.12 -24.97
C PRO A 426 18.15 0.05 -25.76
N LEU A 427 19.03 1.01 -26.08
CA LEU A 427 18.69 2.19 -26.86
C LEU A 427 17.91 1.79 -28.12
N SER A 428 16.71 2.34 -28.32
CA SER A 428 16.05 2.32 -29.61
C SER A 428 16.85 3.20 -30.59
N ILE A 429 17.84 2.60 -31.24
CA ILE A 429 18.77 3.24 -32.19
C ILE A 429 18.05 3.93 -33.37
N SER A 430 16.74 3.71 -33.55
CA SER A 430 16.01 4.05 -34.77
C SER A 430 15.64 5.53 -34.97
N ASP A 431 15.36 6.34 -33.94
CA ASP A 431 14.53 7.55 -34.18
C ASP A 431 15.10 8.93 -33.78
N ASN A 432 16.06 9.07 -32.85
CA ASN A 432 16.79 10.35 -32.68
C ASN A 432 18.09 10.24 -31.85
N ILE A 433 19.19 9.79 -32.46
CA ILE A 433 20.49 9.66 -31.77
C ILE A 433 20.99 11.01 -31.24
N ASP A 434 20.88 12.08 -32.03
CA ASP A 434 21.34 13.42 -31.66
C ASP A 434 20.47 14.03 -30.55
N GLY A 435 19.14 13.94 -30.68
CA GLY A 435 18.20 14.43 -29.69
C GLY A 435 18.28 13.70 -28.34
N TYR A 436 18.46 12.37 -28.36
CA TYR A 436 18.59 11.59 -27.13
C TYR A 436 19.98 11.74 -26.49
N SER A 437 21.04 11.86 -27.27
CA SER A 437 22.39 12.15 -26.76
C SER A 437 22.45 13.53 -26.11
N ALA A 438 21.78 14.54 -26.69
CA ALA A 438 21.61 15.86 -26.08
C ALA A 438 20.76 15.79 -24.79
N TYR A 439 19.70 14.99 -24.75
CA TYR A 439 18.91 14.74 -23.54
C TYR A 439 19.73 14.07 -22.43
N LEU A 440 20.51 13.04 -22.76
CA LEU A 440 21.35 12.31 -21.81
C LEU A 440 22.46 13.21 -21.25
N LEU A 441 23.13 13.98 -22.11
CA LEU A 441 24.11 15.01 -21.69
C LEU A 441 23.47 16.08 -20.80
N HIS A 442 22.25 16.53 -21.10
CA HIS A 442 21.52 17.47 -20.25
C HIS A 442 21.11 16.86 -18.91
N LYS A 443 20.71 15.58 -18.87
CA LYS A 443 20.37 14.85 -17.64
C LYS A 443 21.62 14.65 -16.75
N ILE A 444 22.74 14.26 -17.35
CA ILE A 444 24.06 14.18 -16.69
C ILE A 444 24.48 15.54 -16.16
N ALA A 445 24.38 16.61 -16.96
CA ALA A 445 24.71 17.97 -16.52
C ALA A 445 23.85 18.41 -15.33
N ASN A 446 22.53 18.20 -15.36
CA ASN A 446 21.62 18.52 -14.26
C ASN A 446 21.90 17.68 -12.99
N MET A 447 22.35 16.42 -13.15
CA MET A 447 22.79 15.60 -12.02
C MET A 447 24.07 16.16 -11.38
N LEU A 448 25.08 16.49 -12.20
CA LEU A 448 26.35 17.05 -11.74
C LEU A 448 26.19 18.44 -11.13
N GLN A 449 25.26 19.26 -11.64
CA GLN A 449 24.98 20.61 -11.14
C GLN A 449 24.45 20.65 -9.69
N LYS A 450 24.04 19.50 -9.12
CA LYS A 450 23.71 19.39 -7.68
C LYS A 450 24.94 19.25 -6.78
N TYR A 451 26.13 19.09 -7.36
CA TYR A 451 27.40 18.86 -6.67
C TYR A 451 28.47 19.93 -6.96
N THR A 452 28.09 21.01 -7.67
CA THR A 452 28.93 22.18 -8.02
C THR A 452 28.24 23.48 -7.62
#